data_AF-A0A939KEN3-F1
#
_entry.id   AF-A0A939KEN3-F1
#
_cell.length_a   1.000
_cell.length_b   1.000
_cell.length_c   1.000
_cell.angle_alpha   90.00
_cell.angle_beta   90.00
_cell.angle_gamma   90.00
#
_symmetry.space_group_name_H-M   'P 1'
#
loop_
_entity.id
_entity.type
_entity.pdbx_description
1 polymer ?
#
loop_
_entity_poly.entity_id
_entity_poly.type
_entity_poly.pdbx_seq_one_letter_code
_entity_poly.pdbx_strand_id
1 'polypeptide(L)'
;MDWLEQLRWDEKGLIPVIAQEKDTGDVLMFAWMNREALQKTAELGRAVYFSRSRGKLWFKGEESGHVQTVHEIRVDCDQDVVLLKITQTGHQPGIACHTGRHSCFFSLLRDGQWQAIDPVLKDPASIYK
;
A
#
# COMPACT_ATOMS: atom_id res chain seq x y z
N MET A 1 27.73 -2.18 -0.34
CA MET A 1 26.89 -1.26 0.47
C MET A 1 25.47 -1.78 0.38
N ASP A 2 24.83 -1.97 1.52
CA ASP A 2 23.41 -2.36 1.58
C ASP A 2 22.55 -1.19 1.05
N TRP A 3 21.71 -1.45 0.06
CA TRP A 3 20.89 -0.42 -0.60
C TRP A 3 19.88 0.22 0.37
N LEU A 4 19.51 -0.49 1.44
CA LEU A 4 18.64 0.04 2.52
C LEU A 4 19.31 1.15 3.33
N GLU A 5 20.64 1.26 3.31
CA GLU A 5 21.38 2.33 4.01
C GLU A 5 21.42 3.65 3.24
N GLN A 6 20.98 3.66 1.98
CA GLN A 6 20.87 4.90 1.20
C GLN A 6 19.60 5.68 1.58
N LEU A 7 18.57 4.97 2.06
CA LEU A 7 17.27 5.55 2.39
C LEU A 7 17.29 6.35 3.69
N ARG A 8 16.50 7.43 3.73
CA ARG A 8 16.27 8.26 4.90
C ARG A 8 15.07 7.74 5.68
N TRP A 9 15.38 6.99 6.72
CA TRP A 9 14.39 6.50 7.68
C TRP A 9 14.04 7.58 8.70
N ASP A 10 12.79 7.61 9.15
CA ASP A 10 12.38 8.47 10.26
C ASP A 10 13.02 8.03 11.59
N GLU A 11 12.80 8.81 12.65
CA GLU A 11 13.29 8.51 14.01
C GLU A 11 12.83 7.16 14.57
N LYS A 12 11.80 6.55 13.99
CA LYS A 12 11.23 5.24 14.37
C LYS A 12 11.70 4.11 13.46
N GLY A 13 12.61 4.39 12.52
CA GLY A 13 13.10 3.43 11.54
C GLY A 13 12.05 3.07 10.48
N LEU A 14 11.15 4.00 10.17
CA LEU A 14 10.08 3.82 9.19
C LEU A 14 10.26 4.74 7.98
N ILE A 15 9.71 4.32 6.85
CA ILE A 15 9.64 5.11 5.61
C ILE A 15 8.20 5.10 5.07
N PRO A 16 7.64 6.24 4.65
CA PRO A 16 6.36 6.31 3.95
C PRO A 16 6.44 5.59 2.59
N VAL A 17 5.38 4.86 2.26
CA VAL A 17 5.24 4.14 1.00
C VAL A 17 3.90 4.43 0.35
N ILE A 18 3.93 4.76 -0.94
CA ILE A 18 2.76 4.90 -1.81
C ILE A 18 2.67 3.66 -2.70
N ALA A 19 1.49 3.02 -2.75
CA ALA A 19 1.19 1.97 -3.72
C ALA A 19 0.36 2.58 -4.86
N GLN A 20 0.91 2.55 -6.07
CA GLN A 20 0.27 3.07 -7.28
C GLN A 20 0.03 1.93 -8.26
N GLU A 21 -1.16 1.91 -8.85
CA GLU A 21 -1.49 0.96 -9.89
C GLU A 21 -0.61 1.18 -11.12
N LYS A 22 -0.13 0.07 -11.68
CA LYS A 22 0.76 0.08 -12.84
C LYS A 22 0.05 0.62 -14.09
N ASP A 23 -1.17 0.14 -14.34
CA ASP A 23 -1.84 0.31 -15.64
C ASP A 23 -2.59 1.65 -15.73
N THR A 24 -3.25 2.07 -14.66
CA THR A 24 -4.04 3.31 -14.60
C THR A 24 -3.24 4.51 -14.09
N GLY A 25 -2.24 4.26 -13.23
CA GLY A 25 -1.55 5.30 -12.49
C GLY A 25 -2.28 5.76 -11.22
N ASP A 26 -3.40 5.13 -10.86
CA ASP A 26 -4.15 5.47 -9.66
C ASP A 26 -3.34 5.21 -8.40
N VAL A 27 -3.38 6.14 -7.45
CA VAL A 27 -2.84 5.91 -6.11
C VAL A 27 -3.85 5.08 -5.33
N LEU A 28 -3.44 3.88 -4.93
CA LEU A 28 -4.32 2.91 -4.27
C LEU A 28 -4.28 3.03 -2.75
N MET A 29 -3.09 3.21 -2.17
CA MET A 29 -2.96 3.37 -0.73
C MET A 29 -1.62 3.99 -0.31
N PHE A 30 -1.60 4.46 0.93
CA PHE A 30 -0.42 4.88 1.67
C PHE A 30 -0.21 3.92 2.85
N ALA A 31 1.05 3.61 3.15
CA ALA A 31 1.44 2.82 4.31
C ALA A 31 2.86 3.19 4.78
N TRP A 32 3.34 2.46 5.79
CA TRP A 32 4.71 2.56 6.29
C TRP A 32 5.43 1.24 6.05
N MET A 33 6.73 1.30 5.83
CA MET A 33 7.62 0.15 5.88
C MET A 33 8.73 0.41 6.90
N ASN A 34 9.15 -0.62 7.62
CA ASN A 34 10.46 -0.64 8.25
C ASN A 34 11.47 -1.32 7.29
N ARG A 35 12.75 -1.38 7.67
CA ARG A 35 13.80 -2.05 6.87
C ARG A 35 13.42 -3.46 6.45
N GLU A 36 12.92 -4.27 7.38
CA GLU A 36 12.51 -5.66 7.10
C GLU A 36 11.34 -5.75 6.11
N ALA A 37 10.33 -4.89 6.23
CA ALA A 37 9.19 -4.87 5.32
C ALA A 37 9.60 -4.52 3.89
N LEU A 38 10.48 -3.52 3.73
CA LEU A 38 10.98 -3.12 2.41
C LEU A 38 11.90 -4.19 1.81
N GLN A 39 12.77 -4.79 2.63
CA GLN A 39 13.61 -5.92 2.22
C GLN A 39 12.76 -7.09 1.70
N LYS A 40 11.78 -7.54 2.49
CA LYS A 40 10.87 -8.63 2.09
C LYS A 40 10.07 -8.27 0.84
N THR A 41 9.70 -7.01 0.69
CA THR A 41 9.00 -6.55 -0.53
C THR A 41 9.87 -6.73 -1.77
N ALA A 42 11.13 -6.34 -1.70
CA ALA A 42 12.10 -6.51 -2.79
C ALA A 42 12.39 -7.99 -3.08
N GLU A 43 12.51 -8.82 -2.05
CA GLU A 43 12.79 -10.26 -2.17
C GLU A 43 11.60 -11.05 -2.74
N LEU A 44 10.38 -10.75 -2.30
CA LEU A 44 9.18 -11.53 -2.62
C LEU A 44 8.44 -11.04 -3.87
N GLY A 45 8.72 -9.83 -4.35
CA GLY A 45 7.94 -9.17 -5.41
C GLY A 45 6.47 -8.94 -4.99
N ARG A 46 6.21 -8.84 -3.68
CA ARG A 46 4.89 -8.63 -3.09
C ARG A 46 4.96 -7.58 -2.00
N ALA A 47 3.95 -6.70 -1.91
CA ALA A 47 3.99 -5.63 -0.91
C ALA A 47 3.85 -6.18 0.52
N VAL A 48 4.87 -5.90 1.34
CA VAL A 48 4.88 -6.12 2.78
C VAL A 48 5.02 -4.77 3.45
N TYR A 49 4.08 -4.46 4.34
CA TYR A 49 4.06 -3.20 5.09
C TYR A 49 4.40 -3.43 6.56
N PHE A 50 4.63 -2.35 7.29
CA PHE A 50 4.74 -2.35 8.74
C PHE A 50 3.53 -1.66 9.38
N SER A 51 2.80 -2.41 10.20
CA SER A 51 1.61 -1.91 10.90
C SER A 51 2.02 -1.19 12.18
N ARG A 52 2.10 0.14 12.16
CA ARG A 52 2.49 0.94 13.34
C ARG A 52 1.64 0.65 14.60
N SER A 53 0.35 0.42 14.43
CA SER A 53 -0.57 0.09 15.53
C SER A 53 -0.40 -1.32 16.09
N ARG A 54 0.09 -2.27 15.28
CA ARG A 54 0.25 -3.68 15.66
C ARG A 54 1.71 -4.04 15.96
N GLY A 55 2.65 -3.13 15.68
CA GLY A 55 4.09 -3.34 15.86
C GLY A 55 4.66 -4.52 15.07
N LYS A 56 4.05 -4.90 13.94
CA LYS A 56 4.44 -6.09 13.17
C LYS A 56 4.32 -5.89 11.67
N LEU A 57 5.02 -6.75 10.93
CA LEU A 57 4.87 -6.88 9.49
C LEU A 57 3.42 -7.22 9.11
N TRP A 58 3.02 -6.77 7.94
CA TRP A 58 1.72 -7.01 7.33
C TRP A 58 1.92 -7.34 5.86
N PHE A 59 1.75 -8.62 5.53
CA PHE A 59 1.75 -9.07 4.15
C PHE A 59 0.42 -8.69 3.50
N LYS A 60 0.44 -7.74 2.56
CA LYS A 60 -0.80 -7.22 1.97
C LYS A 60 -1.58 -8.35 1.28
N GLY A 61 -2.81 -8.55 1.73
CA GLY A 61 -3.69 -9.59 1.19
C GLY A 61 -3.53 -10.97 1.82
N GLU A 62 -2.73 -11.14 2.89
CA GLU A 62 -2.56 -12.44 3.56
C GLU A 62 -3.89 -13.03 4.06
N GLU A 63 -4.74 -12.21 4.67
CA GLU A 63 -6.05 -12.66 5.19
C GLU A 63 -7.18 -12.55 4.15
N SER A 64 -7.11 -11.58 3.23
CA SER A 64 -8.20 -11.28 2.27
C SER A 64 -8.01 -11.91 0.89
N GLY A 65 -6.81 -12.39 0.56
CA GLY A 65 -6.41 -12.74 -0.81
C GLY A 65 -6.15 -11.53 -1.71
N HIS A 66 -6.36 -10.28 -1.24
CA HIS A 66 -6.18 -9.07 -2.04
C HIS A 66 -4.71 -8.60 -2.06
N VAL A 67 -3.87 -9.33 -2.79
CA VAL A 67 -2.42 -9.18 -2.84
C VAL A 67 -1.98 -8.06 -3.78
N GLN A 68 -0.84 -7.44 -3.49
CA GLN A 68 -0.19 -6.48 -4.39
C GLN A 68 1.10 -7.08 -4.95
N THR A 69 1.12 -7.37 -6.24
CA THR A 69 2.32 -7.79 -6.96
C THR A 69 3.12 -6.56 -7.34
N VAL A 70 4.39 -6.50 -6.93
CA VAL A 70 5.27 -5.36 -7.12
C VAL A 70 6.05 -5.53 -8.42
N HIS A 71 5.97 -4.53 -9.30
CA HIS A 71 6.72 -4.48 -10.56
C HIS A 71 7.91 -3.55 -10.47
N GLU A 72 7.79 -2.46 -9.71
CA GLU A 72 8.87 -1.49 -9.52
C GLU A 72 8.87 -0.97 -8.09
N ILE A 73 10.07 -0.71 -7.58
CA ILE A 73 10.32 0.01 -6.33
C ILE A 73 11.11 1.25 -6.72
N ARG A 74 10.52 2.42 -6.47
CA ARG A 74 11.13 3.72 -6.73
C ARG A 74 11.28 4.49 -5.42
N VAL A 75 12.21 5.43 -5.40
CA VAL A 75 12.41 6.36 -4.29
C VAL A 75 12.42 7.78 -4.85
N ASP A 76 12.00 8.75 -4.05
CA ASP A 76 12.05 10.17 -4.41
C ASP A 76 13.47 10.77 -4.30
N CYS A 77 13.58 12.09 -4.51
CA CYS A 77 14.86 12.75 -4.76
C CYS A 77 15.76 12.88 -3.51
N ASP A 78 15.17 12.96 -2.33
CA ASP A 78 15.86 12.99 -1.03
C ASP A 78 15.78 11.66 -0.27
N GLN A 79 15.19 10.64 -0.89
CA GLN A 79 15.26 9.23 -0.50
C GLN A 79 14.48 8.92 0.77
N ASP A 80 13.40 9.66 1.05
CA ASP A 80 12.58 9.51 2.25
C ASP A 80 11.14 9.04 1.95
N VAL A 81 10.76 8.86 0.69
CA VAL A 81 9.49 8.22 0.29
C VAL A 81 9.73 7.14 -0.77
N VAL A 82 9.06 5.98 -0.59
CA VAL A 82 9.03 4.91 -1.59
C VAL A 82 7.74 4.92 -2.39
N LEU A 83 7.84 4.71 -3.69
CA LEU A 83 6.72 4.44 -4.59
C LEU A 83 6.80 3.00 -5.11
N LEU A 84 5.77 2.21 -4.85
CA LEU A 84 5.58 0.90 -5.46
C LEU A 84 4.66 1.01 -6.67
N LYS A 85 5.11 0.53 -7.84
CA LYS A 85 4.23 0.27 -8.98
C LYS A 85 3.74 -1.16 -8.90
N ILE A 86 2.43 -1.34 -8.73
CA ILE A 86 1.84 -2.64 -8.38
C ILE A 86 0.67 -3.02 -9.28
N THR A 87 0.40 -4.33 -9.36
CA THR A 87 -0.91 -4.85 -9.78
C THR A 87 -1.66 -5.34 -8.55
N GLN A 88 -2.88 -4.86 -8.36
CA GLN A 88 -3.76 -5.29 -7.27
C GLN A 88 -4.54 -6.53 -7.72
N THR A 89 -4.29 -7.67 -7.06
CA THR A 89 -4.91 -8.96 -7.39
C THR A 89 -5.94 -9.38 -6.33
N GLY A 90 -6.63 -10.49 -6.57
CA GLY A 90 -7.58 -11.13 -5.64
C GLY A 90 -9.06 -10.76 -5.87
N HIS A 91 -9.34 -9.70 -6.61
CA HIS A 91 -10.70 -9.29 -7.01
C HIS A 91 -10.63 -8.51 -8.33
N GLN A 92 -11.70 -8.53 -9.13
CA GLN A 92 -11.85 -7.70 -10.33
C GLN A 92 -13.18 -6.94 -10.26
N PRO A 93 -13.19 -5.59 -10.23
CA PRO A 93 -12.02 -4.68 -10.18
C PRO A 93 -11.17 -4.85 -8.92
N GLY A 94 -9.88 -4.51 -8.95
CA GLY A 94 -8.96 -4.70 -7.82
C GLY A 94 -9.46 -4.01 -6.53
N ILE A 95 -9.19 -4.59 -5.36
CA ILE A 95 -9.55 -4.00 -4.05
C ILE A 95 -8.28 -3.83 -3.21
N ALA A 96 -7.80 -2.59 -3.03
CA ALA A 96 -6.71 -2.32 -2.10
C ALA A 96 -7.22 -2.03 -0.68
N CYS A 97 -8.43 -1.44 -0.56
CA CYS A 97 -8.95 -0.94 0.70
C CYS A 97 -9.77 -1.98 1.47
N HIS A 98 -9.62 -2.01 2.79
CA HIS A 98 -10.43 -2.84 3.69
C HIS A 98 -11.92 -2.45 3.73
N THR A 99 -12.28 -1.30 3.18
CA THR A 99 -13.68 -0.88 3.01
C THR A 99 -14.31 -1.47 1.74
N GLY A 100 -13.63 -2.39 1.06
CA GLY A 100 -14.14 -3.04 -0.13
C GLY A 100 -14.03 -2.20 -1.39
N ARG A 101 -13.21 -1.15 -1.38
CA ARG A 101 -13.03 -0.23 -2.49
C ARG A 101 -11.69 -0.42 -3.19
N HIS A 102 -11.63 0.06 -4.42
CA HIS A 102 -10.43 -0.01 -5.24
C HIS A 102 -9.25 0.72 -4.59
N SER A 103 -9.44 1.99 -4.27
CA SER A 103 -8.47 2.84 -3.58
C SER A 103 -8.92 3.18 -2.16
N CYS A 104 -7.95 3.45 -1.28
CA CYS A 104 -8.19 4.08 0.02
C CYS A 104 -8.61 5.55 -0.11
N PHE A 105 -8.33 6.19 -1.25
CA PHE A 105 -8.57 7.61 -1.50
C PHE A 105 -9.95 7.86 -2.15
N PHE A 106 -10.98 7.19 -1.65
CA PHE A 106 -12.34 7.22 -2.21
C PHE A 106 -13.21 8.40 -1.77
N SER A 107 -12.71 9.25 -0.86
CA SER A 107 -13.46 10.34 -0.26
C SER A 107 -13.00 11.68 -0.83
N LEU A 108 -13.94 12.44 -1.38
CA LEU A 108 -13.70 13.74 -1.99
C LEU A 108 -14.32 14.84 -1.14
N LEU A 109 -13.57 15.92 -0.90
CA LEU A 109 -14.09 17.11 -0.25
C LEU A 109 -14.94 17.93 -1.25
N ARG A 110 -16.24 18.09 -0.97
CA ARG A 110 -17.16 18.93 -1.73
C ARG A 110 -18.00 19.76 -0.77
N ASP A 111 -18.05 21.07 -1.00
CA ASP A 111 -18.84 22.00 -0.19
C ASP A 111 -18.58 21.88 1.33
N GLY A 112 -17.30 21.67 1.70
CA GLY A 112 -16.89 21.50 3.09
C GLY A 112 -17.23 20.14 3.71
N GLN A 113 -17.73 19.19 2.93
CA GLN A 113 -18.11 17.85 3.39
C GLN A 113 -17.35 16.75 2.64
N TRP A 114 -16.93 15.73 3.38
CA TRP A 114 -16.33 14.52 2.82
C TRP A 114 -17.41 13.61 2.24
N GLN A 115 -17.32 13.30 0.95
CA GLN A 115 -18.27 12.45 0.24
C GLN A 115 -17.53 11.25 -0.36
N ALA A 116 -17.97 10.04 -0.04
CA ALA A 116 -17.47 8.84 -0.72
C ALA A 116 -17.98 8.82 -2.16
N ILE A 117 -17.07 8.90 -3.13
CA ILE A 117 -17.40 8.95 -4.56
C ILE A 117 -17.19 7.60 -5.26
N ASP A 118 -16.41 6.70 -4.66
CA ASP A 118 -16.14 5.38 -5.25
C ASP A 118 -17.05 4.29 -4.66
N PRO A 119 -17.50 3.34 -5.50
CA PRO A 119 -18.38 2.26 -5.09
C PRO A 119 -17.68 1.25 -4.16
N VAL A 120 -18.44 0.69 -3.23
CA VAL A 120 -18.05 -0.52 -2.50
C VAL A 120 -18.16 -1.71 -3.46
N LEU A 121 -17.04 -2.31 -3.82
CA LEU A 121 -16.96 -3.45 -4.73
C LEU A 121 -17.26 -4.78 -4.02
N LYS A 122 -16.96 -4.87 -2.73
CA LYS A 122 -17.24 -6.03 -1.89
C LYS A 122 -17.59 -5.58 -0.47
N ASP A 123 -18.58 -6.22 0.15
CA ASP A 123 -18.95 -5.90 1.54
C ASP A 123 -17.73 -6.07 2.47
N PRO A 124 -17.32 -5.03 3.22
CA PRO A 124 -16.21 -5.08 4.18
C PRO A 124 -16.27 -6.27 5.14
N ALA A 125 -17.47 -6.64 5.59
CA ALA A 125 -17.69 -7.75 6.52
C ALA A 125 -17.32 -9.12 5.92
N SER A 126 -17.21 -9.20 4.58
CA SER A 126 -16.89 -10.43 3.84
C SER A 126 -15.46 -10.47 3.28
N ILE A 127 -14.64 -9.45 3.55
CA ILE A 127 -13.28 -9.34 3.00
C ILE A 127 -12.29 -10.24 3.73
N TYR A 128 -12.46 -10.37 5.04
CA TYR A 128 -11.58 -11.15 5.90
C TYR A 128 -12.22 -12.50 6.22
N LYS A 129 -11.43 -13.57 6.17
CA LYS A 129 -11.82 -14.92 6.58
C LYS A 129 -11.35 -15.21 7.98
#